data_AF-F6B6K5-F1
#
_entry.id   AF-F6B6K5-F1
#
_cell.length_a   1.000
_cell.length_b   1.000
_cell.length_c   1.000
_cell.angle_alpha   90.00
_cell.angle_beta   90.00
_cell.angle_gamma   90.00
#
_symmetry.space_group_name_H-M   'P 1'
#
loop_
_entity.id
_entity.type
_entity.pdbx_description
1 polymer ?
#
loop_
_entity_poly.entity_id
_entity_poly.type
_entity_poly.pdbx_seq_one_letter_code
_entity_poly.pdbx_strand_id
1 'polypeptide(L)' 'MSTLLEELAKDREKFLAFLQYLIESGRLTEDEVIGLVRQWEPDQPPEVKK' A
#
# COMPACT_ATOMS: atom_id res chain seq x y z
N MET A 1 15.22 -8.93 -11.55
CA MET A 1 15.67 -8.07 -10.43
C MET A 1 14.42 -7.70 -9.67
N SER A 2 14.08 -8.45 -8.63
CA SER A 2 12.89 -8.16 -7.82
C SER A 2 13.12 -6.83 -7.12
N THR A 3 12.20 -5.89 -7.31
CA THR A 3 12.30 -4.60 -6.63
C THR A 3 12.11 -4.81 -5.13
N LEU A 4 12.74 -3.94 -4.32
CA LEU A 4 12.65 -3.99 -2.86
C LEU A 4 11.18 -4.00 -2.38
N LEU A 5 10.31 -3.37 -3.16
CA LEU A 5 8.86 -3.35 -2.96
C LEU A 5 8.22 -4.73 -3.13
N GLU A 6 8.59 -5.49 -4.16
CA GLU A 6 8.07 -6.85 -4.39
C GLU A 6 8.52 -7.83 -3.30
N GLU A 7 9.75 -7.69 -2.80
CA GLU A 7 10.26 -8.50 -1.69
C GLU A 7 9.56 -8.15 -0.37
N LEU A 8 9.37 -6.85 -0.09
CA LEU A 8 8.63 -6.38 1.07
C LEU A 8 7.17 -6.80 1.04
N ALA A 9 6.56 -6.82 -0.14
CA ALA A 9 5.15 -7.13 -0.27
C ALA A 9 4.84 -8.64 -0.19
N LYS A 10 5.87 -9.51 -0.19
CA LYS A 10 5.73 -10.91 0.28
C LYS A 10 5.46 -10.99 1.79
N ASP A 11 5.90 -9.99 2.55
CA ASP A 11 5.70 -9.84 3.99
C ASP A 11 4.72 -8.70 4.27
N ARG A 12 3.42 -9.03 4.30
CA ARG A 12 2.33 -8.05 4.47
C ARG A 12 2.53 -7.10 5.66
N GLU A 13 3.03 -7.61 6.79
CA GLU A 13 3.30 -6.80 7.98
C GLU A 13 4.42 -5.78 7.76
N LYS A 14 5.52 -6.17 7.09
CA LYS A 14 6.63 -5.25 6.79
C LYS A 14 6.22 -4.22 5.74
N PHE A 15 5.39 -4.62 4.78
CA PHE A 15 4.84 -3.71 3.77
C PHE A 15 3.95 -2.64 4.43
N LEU A 16 3.05 -3.03 5.32
CA LEU A 16 2.20 -2.10 6.06
C LEU A 16 3.02 -1.17 6.96
N ALA A 17 4.04 -1.68 7.66
CA ALA A 17 4.94 -0.86 8.47
C ALA A 17 5.72 0.16 7.63
N PHE A 18 6.13 -0.22 6.41
CA PHE A 18 6.81 0.67 5.48
C PHE A 18 5.89 1.77 4.95
N LEU A 19 4.64 1.44 4.62
CA LEU A 19 3.63 2.43 4.22
C LEU A 19 3.31 3.40 5.37
N GLN A 20 3.18 2.88 6.60
CA GLN A 20 2.99 3.70 7.79
C GLN A 20 4.16 4.69 7.99
N TYR A 21 5.40 4.23 7.84
CA TYR A 21 6.60 5.09 7.89
C TYR A 21 6.59 6.19 6.81
N LEU A 22 6.11 5.88 5.61
CA LEU A 22 6.00 6.89 4.55
C LEU A 22 4.94 7.95 4.87
N ILE A 23 3.87 7.56 5.56
CA ILE A 23 2.85 8.50 6.08
C ILE A 23 3.44 9.36 7.19
N GLU A 24 4.08 8.76 8.19
CA GLU A 24 4.66 9.49 9.32
C GLU A 24 5.79 10.43 8.90
N SER A 25 6.55 10.08 7.86
CA SER A 25 7.58 10.95 7.29
C SER A 25 7.03 12.05 6.37
N GLY A 26 5.72 12.09 6.12
CA GLY A 26 5.06 13.06 5.24
C GLY A 26 5.38 12.88 3.75
N ARG A 27 5.91 11.72 3.36
CA ARG A 27 6.23 11.39 1.96
C ARG A 27 5.03 10.88 1.19
N LEU A 28 4.10 10.25 1.88
CA LEU A 28 2.82 9.82 1.33
C LEU A 28 1.71 10.29 2.26
N THR A 29 0.55 10.58 1.67
CA THR A 29 -0.67 10.76 2.43
C THR A 29 -1.41 9.44 2.62
N GLU A 30 -2.27 9.38 3.63
CA GLU A 30 -3.11 8.21 3.90
C GLU A 30 -3.94 7.82 2.65
N ASP A 31 -4.44 8.82 1.92
CA ASP A 31 -5.20 8.66 0.67
C ASP A 31 -4.35 8.02 -0.46
N GLU A 32 -3.10 8.43 -0.61
CA GLU A 32 -2.18 7.85 -1.59
C GLU A 32 -1.83 6.40 -1.25
N VAL A 33 -1.64 6.10 0.03
CA VAL A 33 -1.42 4.72 0.49
C VAL A 33 -2.65 3.84 0.24
N ILE A 34 -3.85 4.35 0.50
CA ILE A 34 -5.10 3.64 0.20
C ILE A 34 -5.21 3.37 -1.31
N GLY A 35 -4.82 4.33 -2.14
CA GLY A 35 -4.75 4.16 -3.59
C GLY A 35 -3.78 3.06 -4.01
N LEU A 36 -2.56 3.05 -3.45
CA LEU A 36 -1.54 2.04 -3.73
C LEU A 36 -1.98 0.63 -3.32
N VAL A 37 -2.58 0.49 -2.13
CA VAL A 37 -3.07 -0.80 -1.63
C VAL A 37 -4.24 -1.30 -2.49
N ARG A 38 -5.17 -0.42 -2.87
CA ARG A 38 -6.30 -0.77 -3.76
C ARG A 38 -5.85 -1.18 -5.15
N GLN A 39 -4.80 -0.56 -5.70
CA GLN A 39 -4.22 -0.99 -6.98
C GLN A 39 -3.50 -2.34 -6.89
N TRP A 40 -3.09 -2.72 -5.67
CA TRP A 40 -2.41 -3.98 -5.37
C TRP A 40 -3.35 -5.16 -5.10
N GLU A 41 -4.63 -4.93 -4.81
CA GLU A 41 -5.66 -5.97 -4.79
C GLU A 41 -6.32 -6.08 -6.17
N PRO A 42 -5.92 -7.05 -7.03
CA PRO A 42 -6.58 -7.29 -8.31
C PRO A 42 -8.02 -7.84 -8.21
N ASP A 43 -8.59 -7.99 -7.00
CA ASP A 43 -9.88 -8.69 -6.78
C ASP A 43 -10.81 -8.02 -5.75
N GLN A 44 -10.81 -6.69 -5.63
CA GLN A 44 -11.83 -5.97 -4.87
C GLN A 44 -12.66 -5.09 -5.83
N PRO A 45 -13.96 -5.41 -6.09
CA PRO A 45 -14.83 -4.49 -6.80
C PRO A 45 -15.00 -3.19 -5.98
N PRO A 46 -15.07 -2.02 -6.63
CA PRO A 46 -15.23 -0.75 -5.95
C PRO A 46 -16.66 -0.62 -5.41
N GLU A 47 -16.95 -1.10 -4.20
CA GLU A 47 -18.14 -0.67 -3.47
C GLU A 47 -17.88 0.67 -2.78
N VAL A 48 -17.88 1.74 -3.58
CA VAL A 48 -18.21 3.07 -3.10
C VAL A 48 -19.74 3.19 -3.15
N LYS A 49 -20.42 2.80 -2.08
CA LYS A 49 -21.85 3.11 -1.91
C LYS A 49 -21.99 4.56 -1.45
N LYS A 50 -22.71 5.33 -2.26
CA LYS A 50 -23.19 6.70 -2.03
C LYS A 50 -24.09 6.82 -0.82
#